data_AF-A0A813V4H4-F1
#
_entry.id   AF-A0A813V4H4-F1
#
_cell.length_a   1.000
_cell.length_b   1.000
_cell.length_c   1.000
_cell.angle_alpha   90.00
_cell.angle_beta   90.00
_cell.angle_gamma   90.00
#
_symmetry.space_group_name_H-M   'P 1'
#
loop_
_entity.id
_entity.type
_entity.pdbx_description
1 polymer ?
#
loop_
_entity_poly.entity_id
_entity_poly.type
_entity_poly.pdbx_seq_one_letter_code
_entity_poly.pdbx_strand_id
1 'polypeptide(L)'
;MIFEVNYKTRMCPNKECKNSASCVIRGKTYDCLCPIGYFGRDCSLIISNYTCQTNHFYSFKQKLCVPCPGNLTSDNRYPFKCFFESNTLFNYSQAVIECAKLGLTLIRPKSLNERQMILSRFGNRNRVDSIITQLGDTYFWGDGTKVYGFAINEPNNSGESHLVQNNLFTEGCGLNDSSESDTAKLLCEYTDSNENLYY
;
A
#
# COMPACT_ATOMS: atom_id res chain seq x y z
N MET A 1 5.48 25.97 36.49
CA MET A 1 6.41 25.35 35.52
C MET A 1 5.76 24.07 35.02
N ILE A 2 5.92 23.82 33.73
CA ILE A 2 5.09 22.98 32.85
C ILE A 2 5.08 21.52 33.31
N PHE A 3 3.90 20.91 33.36
CA PHE A 3 3.77 19.45 33.41
C PHE A 3 4.33 18.89 32.11
N GLU A 4 5.51 18.27 32.14
CA GLU A 4 5.92 17.35 31.07
C GLU A 4 5.04 16.11 31.14
N VAL A 5 3.81 16.23 30.63
CA VAL A 5 2.99 15.07 30.34
C VAL A 5 3.74 14.32 29.25
N ASN A 6 4.26 13.14 29.60
CA ASN A 6 5.04 12.28 28.73
C ASN A 6 4.19 11.89 27.51
N TYR A 7 4.26 12.70 26.45
CA TYR A 7 3.37 12.66 25.28
C TYR A 7 3.42 11.30 24.58
N LYS A 8 4.56 10.60 24.70
CA LYS A 8 4.83 9.27 24.17
C LYS A 8 3.90 8.18 24.74
N THR A 9 3.48 8.31 26.01
CA THR A 9 2.68 7.30 26.72
C THR A 9 1.17 7.45 26.50
N ARG A 10 0.68 8.61 26.03
CA ARG A 10 -0.75 8.84 25.77
C ARG A 10 -1.23 8.33 24.42
N MET A 11 -0.39 8.38 23.38
CA MET A 11 -0.80 8.03 22.01
C MET A 11 -0.55 6.57 21.65
N CYS A 12 0.40 5.90 22.31
CA CYS A 12 0.57 4.45 22.21
C CYS A 12 0.39 3.82 23.60
N PRO A 13 -0.81 3.88 24.21
CA PRO A 13 -1.05 3.06 25.38
C PRO A 13 -0.88 1.60 24.96
N ASN A 14 -0.08 0.83 25.71
CA ASN A 14 0.36 -0.55 25.43
C ASN A 14 -0.77 -1.60 25.19
N LYS A 15 -2.03 -1.20 24.99
CA LYS A 15 -3.22 -2.07 24.91
C LYS A 15 -4.07 -1.93 23.65
N GLU A 16 -3.82 -0.96 22.78
CA GLU A 16 -4.68 -0.73 21.61
C GLU A 16 -4.32 -1.66 20.45
N CYS A 17 -3.06 -1.71 20.00
CA CYS A 17 -2.63 -2.63 18.96
C CYS A 17 -2.65 -4.11 19.45
N LYS A 18 -3.30 -5.00 18.70
CA LYS A 18 -3.47 -6.43 19.00
C LYS A 18 -2.46 -7.29 18.25
N ASN A 19 -2.44 -8.58 18.60
CA ASN A 19 -1.67 -9.61 17.88
C ASN A 19 -0.18 -9.28 17.72
N SER A 20 0.43 -8.69 18.75
CA SER A 20 1.84 -8.26 18.75
C SER A 20 2.18 -7.16 17.72
N ALA A 21 1.19 -6.40 17.27
CA ALA A 21 1.39 -5.26 16.40
C ALA A 21 2.19 -4.14 17.10
N SER A 22 3.00 -3.45 16.30
CA SER A 22 3.80 -2.31 16.79
C SER A 22 3.00 -1.02 16.69
N CYS A 23 3.00 -0.22 17.75
CA CYS A 23 2.36 1.10 17.73
C CYS A 23 3.38 2.18 17.31
N VAL A 24 3.02 2.99 16.31
CA VAL A 24 3.87 4.07 15.82
C VAL A 24 3.12 5.39 15.91
N ILE A 25 3.70 6.36 16.61
CA ILE A 25 3.12 7.70 16.75
C ILE A 25 3.25 8.45 15.41
N ARG A 26 2.15 9.03 14.94
CA ARG A 26 2.06 9.87 13.73
C ARG A 26 1.61 11.27 14.10
N GLY A 27 2.55 12.12 14.53
CA GLY A 27 2.24 13.49 14.94
C GLY A 27 1.30 13.56 16.13
N LYS A 28 0.01 13.79 15.88
CA LYS A 28 -1.06 13.83 16.91
C LYS A 28 -1.93 12.57 16.96
N THR A 29 -1.62 11.55 16.18
CA THR A 29 -2.31 10.26 16.17
C THR A 29 -1.30 9.13 16.35
N TYR A 30 -1.77 7.89 16.30
CA TYR A 30 -0.96 6.69 16.23
C TYR A 30 -1.53 5.75 15.17
N ASP A 31 -0.68 4.90 14.61
CA ASP A 31 -1.06 3.78 13.74
C ASP A 31 -0.56 2.47 14.35
N CYS A 32 -1.31 1.39 14.15
CA CYS A 32 -0.82 0.04 14.42
C CYS A 32 -0.21 -0.57 13.15
N LEU A 33 1.06 -0.96 13.23
CA LEU A 33 1.72 -1.73 12.18
C LEU A 33 1.38 -3.21 12.37
N CYS A 34 0.44 -3.69 11.57
CA CYS A 34 -0.05 -5.06 11.68
C CYS A 34 0.96 -6.09 11.18
N PRO A 35 1.19 -7.17 11.95
CA PRO A 35 1.95 -8.31 11.47
C PRO A 35 1.26 -9.02 10.32
N ILE A 36 2.01 -9.89 9.65
CA ILE A 36 1.50 -10.70 8.56
C ILE A 36 0.30 -11.55 9.02
N GLY A 37 -0.76 -11.56 8.22
CA GLY A 37 -2.03 -12.24 8.48
C GLY A 37 -3.06 -11.40 9.23
N TYR A 38 -2.69 -10.24 9.78
CA TYR A 38 -3.58 -9.39 10.56
C TYR A 38 -3.79 -8.02 9.91
N PHE A 39 -4.96 -7.42 10.12
CA PHE A 39 -5.31 -6.11 9.57
C PHE A 39 -6.36 -5.36 10.41
N GLY A 40 -6.72 -4.17 9.96
CA GLY A 40 -7.63 -3.25 10.66
C GLY A 40 -6.86 -2.29 11.57
N ARG A 41 -7.56 -1.24 12.04
CA ARG A 41 -6.97 -0.14 12.80
C ARG A 41 -6.14 -0.58 14.00
N ASP A 42 -6.57 -1.64 14.69
CA ASP A 42 -5.90 -2.20 15.87
C ASP A 42 -5.28 -3.58 15.61
N CYS A 43 -5.24 -4.03 14.35
CA CYS A 43 -4.73 -5.34 13.95
C CYS A 43 -5.47 -6.55 14.58
N SER A 44 -6.73 -6.38 14.99
CA SER A 44 -7.53 -7.46 15.58
C SER A 44 -8.11 -8.44 14.56
N LEU A 45 -8.25 -8.04 13.29
CA LEU A 45 -8.88 -8.85 12.24
C LEU A 45 -7.85 -9.77 11.57
N ILE A 46 -8.30 -10.96 11.17
CA ILE A 46 -7.47 -12.00 10.56
C ILE A 46 -7.85 -12.15 9.08
N ILE A 47 -6.87 -12.06 8.18
CA ILE A 47 -7.09 -12.10 6.72
C ILE A 47 -7.73 -13.43 6.28
N SER A 48 -7.31 -14.57 6.85
CA SER A 48 -7.80 -15.90 6.44
C SER A 48 -9.31 -16.09 6.64
N ASN A 49 -9.96 -15.26 7.45
CA ASN A 49 -11.42 -15.28 7.63
C ASN A 49 -12.18 -14.79 6.39
N TYR A 50 -11.50 -14.19 5.42
CA TYR A 50 -12.10 -13.55 4.25
C TYR A 50 -11.72 -14.26 2.93
N THR A 51 -11.46 -15.57 3.01
CA THR A 51 -11.10 -16.38 1.84
C THR A 51 -12.25 -16.41 0.83
N CYS A 52 -11.95 -16.12 -0.44
CA CYS A 52 -12.91 -16.14 -1.53
C CYS A 52 -12.60 -17.23 -2.56
N GLN A 53 -13.57 -17.52 -3.41
CA GLN A 53 -13.36 -18.37 -4.58
C GLN A 53 -12.39 -17.71 -5.57
N THR A 54 -11.86 -18.49 -6.52
CA THR A 54 -10.99 -17.97 -7.59
C THR A 54 -11.65 -16.78 -8.30
N ASN A 55 -10.86 -15.75 -8.60
CA ASN A 55 -11.30 -14.51 -9.24
C ASN A 55 -12.47 -13.81 -8.51
N HIS A 56 -12.53 -13.95 -7.19
CA HIS A 56 -13.40 -13.15 -6.32
C HIS A 56 -12.57 -12.44 -5.27
N PHE A 57 -13.02 -11.27 -4.84
CA PHE A 57 -12.45 -10.54 -3.71
C PHE A 57 -13.54 -10.25 -2.69
N TYR A 58 -13.16 -10.11 -1.43
CA TYR A 58 -14.06 -9.77 -0.34
C TYR A 58 -14.33 -8.26 -0.34
N SER A 59 -15.58 -7.91 -0.61
CA SER A 59 -16.10 -6.55 -0.51
C SER A 59 -16.48 -6.23 0.93
N PHE A 60 -15.84 -5.24 1.55
CA PHE A 60 -16.28 -4.75 2.87
C PHE A 60 -17.56 -3.91 2.77
N LYS A 61 -17.80 -3.28 1.62
CA LYS A 61 -19.02 -2.50 1.36
C LYS A 61 -20.26 -3.40 1.33
N GLN A 62 -20.14 -4.56 0.69
CA GLN A 62 -21.23 -5.53 0.51
C GLN A 62 -21.17 -6.67 1.54
N LYS A 63 -20.06 -6.80 2.26
CA LYS A 63 -19.76 -7.85 3.25
C LYS A 63 -19.83 -9.27 2.67
N LEU A 64 -19.43 -9.42 1.41
CA LEU A 64 -19.45 -10.70 0.69
C LEU A 64 -18.35 -10.77 -0.35
N CYS A 65 -18.00 -11.99 -0.77
CA CYS A 65 -17.09 -12.22 -1.89
C CYS A 65 -17.81 -11.87 -3.21
N VAL A 66 -17.28 -10.90 -3.93
CA VAL A 66 -17.78 -10.46 -5.24
C VAL A 66 -16.83 -10.91 -6.35
N PRO A 67 -17.35 -11.22 -7.55
CA PRO A 67 -16.49 -11.52 -8.70
C PRO A 67 -15.60 -10.34 -9.04
N CYS A 68 -14.34 -10.62 -9.39
CA CYS A 68 -13.46 -9.65 -9.99
C CYS A 68 -14.05 -9.17 -11.32
N PRO A 69 -14.06 -7.85 -11.60
CA PRO A 69 -14.51 -7.33 -12.89
C PRO A 69 -13.67 -7.87 -14.05
N GLY A 70 -14.31 -8.26 -15.16
CA GLY A 70 -13.61 -8.70 -16.37
C GLY A 70 -12.67 -9.88 -16.13
N ASN A 71 -11.42 -9.75 -16.59
CA ASN A 71 -10.39 -10.79 -16.50
C ASN A 71 -9.41 -10.56 -15.33
N LEU A 72 -9.79 -9.75 -14.35
CA LEU A 72 -8.94 -9.50 -13.20
C LEU A 72 -8.89 -10.71 -12.28
N THR A 73 -7.78 -10.83 -11.56
CA THR A 73 -7.49 -12.00 -10.72
C THR A 73 -7.25 -11.58 -9.27
N SER A 74 -7.59 -12.45 -8.32
CA SER A 74 -7.41 -12.20 -6.88
C SER A 74 -6.47 -13.20 -6.24
N ASP A 75 -6.02 -12.94 -5.01
CA ASP A 75 -5.18 -13.84 -4.24
C ASP A 75 -5.65 -13.93 -2.78
N ASN A 76 -5.87 -15.14 -2.27
CA ASN A 76 -6.39 -15.34 -0.91
C ASN A 76 -5.39 -15.00 0.21
N ARG A 77 -4.12 -14.73 -0.10
CA ARG A 77 -3.15 -14.14 0.85
C ARG A 77 -3.50 -12.68 1.16
N TYR A 78 -4.23 -12.00 0.26
CA TYR A 78 -4.78 -10.67 0.46
C TYR A 78 -6.07 -10.52 -0.38
N PRO A 79 -7.21 -11.08 0.08
CA PRO A 79 -8.42 -11.27 -0.73
C PRO A 79 -9.26 -10.00 -0.86
N PHE A 80 -8.69 -8.81 -0.77
CA PHE A 80 -9.45 -7.54 -0.69
C PHE A 80 -9.42 -6.71 -1.97
N LYS A 81 -8.70 -7.20 -2.99
CA LYS A 81 -8.49 -6.51 -4.28
C LYS A 81 -8.44 -7.51 -5.42
N CYS A 82 -8.71 -7.01 -6.62
CA CYS A 82 -8.39 -7.70 -7.87
C CYS A 82 -7.26 -6.98 -8.59
N PHE A 83 -6.51 -7.71 -9.40
CA PHE A 83 -5.30 -7.21 -10.05
C PHE A 83 -5.32 -7.51 -11.55
N PHE A 84 -4.68 -6.61 -12.29
CA PHE A 84 -4.26 -6.83 -13.67
C PHE A 84 -2.73 -6.68 -13.73
N GLU A 85 -2.06 -7.68 -14.28
CA GLU A 85 -0.61 -7.73 -14.40
C GLU A 85 -0.15 -7.79 -15.86
N SER A 86 0.97 -7.13 -16.13
CA SER A 86 1.71 -7.31 -17.38
C SER A 86 3.20 -7.19 -17.13
N ASN A 87 3.97 -8.09 -17.75
CA ASN A 87 5.43 -8.08 -17.69
C ASN A 87 6.06 -7.01 -18.60
N THR A 88 5.27 -6.32 -19.42
CA THR A 88 5.74 -5.17 -20.17
C THR A 88 6.20 -4.08 -19.21
N LEU A 89 7.36 -3.49 -19.51
CA LEU A 89 7.96 -2.45 -18.69
C LEU A 89 7.49 -1.08 -19.15
N PHE A 90 7.06 -0.25 -18.20
CA PHE A 90 6.57 1.10 -18.45
C PHE A 90 7.25 2.10 -17.51
N ASN A 91 7.46 3.32 -18.01
CA ASN A 91 7.72 4.45 -17.10
C ASN A 91 6.43 4.79 -16.32
N TYR A 92 6.56 5.63 -15.28
CA TYR A 92 5.41 5.95 -14.42
C TYR A 92 4.21 6.49 -15.19
N SER A 93 4.41 7.54 -16.01
CA SER A 93 3.35 8.21 -16.76
C SER A 93 2.62 7.26 -17.71
N GLN A 94 3.35 6.37 -18.38
CA GLN A 94 2.77 5.33 -19.22
C GLN A 94 1.95 4.34 -18.38
N ALA A 95 2.49 3.87 -17.26
CA ALA A 95 1.84 2.88 -16.41
C ALA A 95 0.50 3.39 -15.85
N VAL A 96 0.45 4.66 -15.42
CA VAL A 96 -0.79 5.34 -14.99
C VAL A 96 -1.83 5.33 -16.10
N ILE A 97 -1.43 5.69 -17.32
CA ILE A 97 -2.32 5.73 -18.49
C ILE A 97 -2.84 4.33 -18.82
N GLU A 98 -1.99 3.30 -18.80
CA GLU A 98 -2.40 1.93 -19.11
C GLU A 98 -3.40 1.37 -18.11
N CYS A 99 -3.20 1.58 -16.79
CA CYS A 99 -4.21 1.18 -15.81
C CYS A 99 -5.52 1.97 -15.99
N ALA A 100 -5.44 3.28 -16.25
CA ALA A 100 -6.62 4.12 -16.43
C ALA A 100 -7.48 3.72 -17.65
N LYS A 101 -6.87 3.25 -18.74
CA LYS A 101 -7.60 2.71 -19.91
C LYS A 101 -8.50 1.51 -19.56
N LEU A 102 -8.16 0.78 -18.51
CA LEU A 102 -8.93 -0.36 -17.99
C LEU A 102 -9.93 0.05 -16.89
N GLY A 103 -10.00 1.33 -16.54
CA GLY A 103 -10.78 1.81 -15.39
C GLY A 103 -10.16 1.41 -14.04
N LEU A 104 -8.85 1.19 -14.01
CA LEU A 104 -8.07 0.76 -12.85
C LEU A 104 -7.08 1.84 -12.42
N THR A 105 -6.50 1.67 -11.23
CA THR A 105 -5.36 2.47 -10.77
C THR A 105 -4.11 1.60 -10.69
N LEU A 106 -2.92 2.22 -10.65
CA LEU A 106 -1.72 1.52 -10.20
C LEU A 106 -1.91 1.03 -8.76
N ILE A 107 -1.19 -0.02 -8.38
CA ILE A 107 -1.26 -0.55 -7.02
C ILE A 107 -0.87 0.46 -5.96
N ARG A 108 -1.55 0.38 -4.80
CA ARG A 108 -1.26 1.19 -3.59
C ARG A 108 -0.98 0.27 -2.41
N PRO A 109 0.21 -0.34 -2.34
CA PRO A 109 0.48 -1.38 -1.36
C PRO A 109 0.74 -0.79 0.03
N LYS A 110 -0.33 -0.54 0.78
CA LYS A 110 -0.33 0.24 2.03
C LYS A 110 0.06 -0.59 3.25
N SER A 111 -0.18 -1.90 3.24
CA SER A 111 0.17 -2.80 4.34
C SER A 111 1.36 -3.70 4.02
N LEU A 112 1.98 -4.25 5.08
CA LEU A 112 2.99 -5.29 4.93
C LEU A 112 2.41 -6.58 4.31
N ASN A 113 1.15 -6.92 4.63
CA ASN A 113 0.44 -8.04 4.02
C ASN A 113 0.36 -7.92 2.50
N GLU A 114 -0.02 -6.74 2.03
CA GLU A 114 -0.18 -6.44 0.62
C GLU A 114 1.17 -6.47 -0.11
N ARG A 115 2.20 -5.80 0.45
CA ARG A 115 3.55 -5.83 -0.11
C ARG A 115 4.13 -7.24 -0.16
N GLN A 116 3.93 -8.05 0.87
CA GLN A 116 4.39 -9.44 0.88
C GLN A 116 3.64 -10.31 -0.13
N MET A 117 2.31 -10.13 -0.26
CA MET A 117 1.53 -10.83 -1.28
C MET A 117 2.03 -10.45 -2.67
N ILE A 118 2.25 -9.16 -2.94
CA ILE A 118 2.76 -8.68 -4.23
C ILE A 118 4.13 -9.29 -4.53
N LEU A 119 5.07 -9.25 -3.58
CA LEU A 119 6.38 -9.88 -3.73
C LEU A 119 6.24 -11.37 -4.07
N SER A 120 5.39 -12.08 -3.34
CA SER A 120 5.26 -13.52 -3.47
C SER A 120 4.51 -13.96 -4.75
N ARG A 121 3.63 -13.11 -5.28
CA ARG A 121 2.81 -13.42 -6.46
C ARG A 121 3.37 -12.84 -7.75
N PHE A 122 3.74 -11.56 -7.71
CA PHE A 122 4.13 -10.78 -8.88
C PHE A 122 5.64 -10.50 -8.92
N GLY A 123 6.38 -10.81 -7.85
CA GLY A 123 7.83 -10.57 -7.74
C GLY A 123 8.17 -9.10 -7.46
N ASN A 124 9.44 -8.74 -7.65
CA ASN A 124 9.94 -7.36 -7.50
C ASN A 124 9.60 -6.48 -8.71
N ARG A 125 9.90 -5.19 -8.60
CA ARG A 125 9.90 -4.19 -9.68
C ARG A 125 8.53 -4.01 -10.31
N ASN A 126 7.49 -3.82 -9.50
CA ASN A 126 6.16 -3.41 -9.98
C ASN A 126 5.97 -1.91 -9.73
N ARG A 127 5.44 -1.20 -10.72
CA ARG A 127 5.15 0.23 -10.60
C ARG A 127 4.00 0.43 -9.61
N VAL A 128 4.12 1.42 -8.73
CA VAL A 128 3.07 1.78 -7.77
C VAL A 128 2.57 3.19 -8.03
N ASP A 129 1.34 3.47 -7.62
CA ASP A 129 0.79 4.82 -7.66
C ASP A 129 1.62 5.74 -6.74
N SER A 130 1.87 6.99 -7.12
CA SER A 130 2.55 7.93 -6.22
C SER A 130 2.36 9.38 -6.67
N ILE A 131 2.22 10.28 -5.71
CA ILE A 131 2.08 11.71 -5.95
C ILE A 131 2.96 12.46 -4.95
N ILE A 132 3.80 13.36 -5.43
CA ILE A 132 4.40 14.44 -4.65
C ILE A 132 3.62 15.72 -4.96
N THR A 133 3.26 16.48 -3.92
CA THR A 133 2.48 17.70 -4.12
C THR A 133 3.36 18.91 -4.38
N GLN A 134 4.60 18.90 -3.87
CA GLN A 134 5.64 19.90 -4.08
C GLN A 134 7.02 19.24 -4.10
N LEU A 135 8.02 19.89 -4.71
CA LEU A 135 9.41 19.40 -4.68
C LEU A 135 9.93 19.36 -3.24
N GLY A 136 10.51 18.24 -2.84
CA GLY A 136 11.01 18.01 -1.47
C GLY A 136 9.95 17.66 -0.42
N ASP A 137 8.74 17.32 -0.85
CA ASP A 137 7.62 16.91 0.01
C ASP A 137 7.70 15.41 0.39
N THR A 138 6.64 14.84 0.95
CA THR A 138 6.43 13.40 1.16
C THR A 138 5.63 12.82 0.00
N TYR A 139 5.83 11.53 -0.30
CA TYR A 139 4.96 10.80 -1.22
C TYR A 139 3.56 10.57 -0.61
N PHE A 140 2.55 10.74 -1.45
CA PHE A 140 1.16 10.40 -1.21
C PHE A 140 0.68 9.40 -2.25
N TRP A 141 -0.27 8.55 -1.90
CA TRP A 141 -1.02 7.76 -2.87
C TRP A 141 -2.01 8.66 -3.61
N GLY A 142 -2.52 8.25 -4.78
CA GLY A 142 -3.49 9.03 -5.54
C GLY A 142 -4.84 9.27 -4.84
N ASP A 143 -5.10 8.62 -3.71
CA ASP A 143 -6.24 8.91 -2.84
C ASP A 143 -5.94 9.93 -1.72
N GLY A 144 -4.75 10.50 -1.68
CA GLY A 144 -4.33 11.52 -0.72
C GLY A 144 -3.80 10.98 0.60
N THR A 145 -3.76 9.66 0.81
CA THR A 145 -3.11 9.09 2.01
C THR A 145 -1.58 9.08 1.85
N LYS A 146 -0.84 9.21 2.96
CA LYS A 146 0.63 9.24 2.93
C LYS A 146 1.22 7.86 2.58
N VAL A 147 2.29 7.86 1.81
CA VAL A 147 3.06 6.66 1.49
C VAL A 147 4.01 6.32 2.65
N TYR A 148 4.03 5.05 3.03
CA TYR A 148 4.91 4.49 4.05
C TYR A 148 5.46 3.14 3.58
N GLY A 149 6.43 2.61 4.33
CA GLY A 149 7.00 1.28 4.05
C GLY A 149 8.11 1.31 3.00
N PHE A 150 8.86 2.41 2.92
CA PHE A 150 10.09 2.49 2.14
C PHE A 150 11.13 1.47 2.62
N ALA A 151 11.98 1.00 1.69
CA ALA A 151 13.13 0.17 2.05
C ALA A 151 14.14 0.95 2.91
N ILE A 152 15.11 0.24 3.49
CA ILE A 152 16.18 0.88 4.25
C ILE A 152 16.93 1.84 3.32
N ASN A 153 17.16 3.07 3.79
CA ASN A 153 17.76 4.18 3.04
C ASN A 153 16.89 4.71 1.88
N GLU A 154 15.60 4.40 1.83
CA GLU A 154 14.66 4.98 0.85
C GLU A 154 13.64 5.92 1.53
N PRO A 155 13.08 6.91 0.81
CA PRO A 155 13.50 7.32 -0.53
C PRO A 155 14.86 8.02 -0.50
N ASN A 156 15.82 7.58 -1.33
CA ASN A 156 17.13 8.23 -1.51
C ASN A 156 17.15 9.17 -2.71
N ASN A 157 16.04 9.31 -3.40
CA ASN A 157 15.90 10.22 -4.54
C ASN A 157 16.90 9.90 -5.66
N SER A 158 17.29 8.64 -5.79
CA SER A 158 18.35 8.17 -6.72
C SER A 158 19.66 8.97 -6.65
N GLY A 159 19.96 9.59 -5.49
CA GLY A 159 21.15 10.43 -5.28
C GLY A 159 20.94 11.95 -5.46
N GLU A 160 19.73 12.41 -5.75
CA GLU A 160 19.38 13.82 -5.89
C GLU A 160 18.97 14.46 -4.54
N SER A 161 19.00 15.80 -4.44
CA SER A 161 18.78 16.52 -3.16
C SER A 161 17.33 16.64 -2.67
N HIS A 162 16.33 16.54 -3.56
CA HIS A 162 14.90 16.68 -3.24
C HIS A 162 14.02 15.80 -4.13
N LEU A 163 12.97 15.17 -3.56
CA LEU A 163 12.02 14.35 -4.32
C LEU A 163 11.56 15.08 -5.59
N VAL A 164 11.94 14.54 -6.74
CA VAL A 164 11.74 15.21 -8.04
C VAL A 164 10.54 14.70 -8.81
N GLN A 165 10.02 13.52 -8.47
CA GLN A 165 9.06 12.83 -9.33
C GLN A 165 8.27 11.70 -8.65
N ASN A 166 7.14 11.40 -9.28
CA ASN A 166 6.22 10.32 -8.94
C ASN A 166 6.73 8.99 -9.49
N ASN A 167 7.80 8.43 -8.95
CA ASN A 167 8.36 7.23 -9.54
C ASN A 167 8.79 6.21 -8.50
N LEU A 168 7.79 5.56 -7.90
CA LEU A 168 7.99 4.51 -6.93
C LEU A 168 7.80 3.12 -7.55
N PHE A 169 8.48 2.11 -7.01
CA PHE A 169 8.27 0.71 -7.34
C PHE A 169 8.47 -0.19 -6.11
N THR A 170 8.00 -1.44 -6.20
CA THR A 170 8.22 -2.45 -5.15
C THR A 170 9.58 -3.14 -5.27
N GLU A 171 10.32 -3.25 -4.17
CA GLU A 171 11.54 -4.06 -4.07
C GLU A 171 11.56 -4.78 -2.72
N GLY A 172 11.54 -6.11 -2.74
CA GLY A 172 11.24 -6.90 -1.55
C GLY A 172 9.87 -6.51 -0.97
N CYS A 173 9.80 -6.28 0.35
CA CYS A 173 8.61 -5.75 1.01
C CYS A 173 8.65 -4.22 1.20
N GLY A 174 9.61 -3.55 0.56
CA GLY A 174 9.83 -2.11 0.61
C GLY A 174 9.38 -1.40 -0.65
N LEU A 175 9.33 -0.07 -0.55
CA LEU A 175 9.17 0.84 -1.68
C LEU A 175 10.49 1.59 -1.91
N ASN A 176 10.81 1.78 -3.18
CA ASN A 176 12.00 2.50 -3.63
C ASN A 176 11.59 3.53 -4.66
N ASP A 177 12.26 4.68 -4.67
CA ASP A 177 12.14 5.65 -5.75
C ASP A 177 13.16 5.38 -6.87
N SER A 178 12.91 5.88 -8.07
CA SER A 178 13.83 5.78 -9.22
C SER A 178 13.77 6.97 -10.16
N SER A 179 14.79 7.17 -11.00
CA SER A 179 14.86 8.19 -12.07
C SER A 179 13.71 8.12 -13.08
N GLU A 180 13.28 9.23 -13.70
CA GLU A 180 12.07 9.31 -14.56
C GLU A 180 12.04 8.32 -15.73
N SER A 181 13.23 8.03 -16.26
CA SER A 181 13.44 7.08 -17.34
C SER A 181 13.34 5.61 -16.91
N ASP A 182 13.32 5.32 -15.60
CA ASP A 182 13.27 3.95 -15.09
C ASP A 182 11.92 3.31 -15.41
N THR A 183 11.98 2.02 -15.71
CA THR A 183 10.80 1.24 -16.12
C THR A 183 10.58 0.06 -15.18
N ALA A 184 9.32 -0.22 -14.88
CA ALA A 184 8.91 -1.32 -14.01
C ALA A 184 7.70 -2.04 -14.61
N LYS A 185 7.41 -3.25 -14.12
CA LYS A 185 6.25 -4.03 -14.56
C LYS A 185 4.96 -3.31 -14.22
N LEU A 186 3.96 -3.50 -15.07
CA LEU A 186 2.63 -2.97 -14.86
C LEU A 186 1.86 -3.87 -13.88
N LEU A 187 1.38 -3.28 -12.80
CA LEU A 187 0.45 -3.93 -11.90
C LEU A 187 -0.62 -2.93 -11.50
N CYS A 188 -1.85 -3.20 -11.93
CA CYS A 188 -3.02 -2.38 -11.64
C CYS A 188 -3.89 -3.07 -10.59
N GLU A 189 -4.66 -2.29 -9.84
CA GLU A 189 -5.63 -2.78 -8.87
C GLU A 189 -7.05 -2.29 -9.14
N TYR A 190 -7.99 -3.12 -8.70
CA TYR A 190 -9.38 -2.78 -8.48
C TYR A 190 -9.73 -3.03 -7.02
N THR A 191 -10.37 -2.06 -6.38
CA THR A 191 -11.03 -2.19 -5.08
C THR A 191 -12.38 -1.48 -5.13
N ASP A 192 -13.35 -1.98 -4.38
CA ASP A 192 -14.69 -1.40 -4.29
C ASP A 192 -14.87 -0.42 -3.13
N SER A 193 -13.78 -0.11 -2.44
CA SER A 193 -13.79 0.62 -1.17
C SER A 193 -12.92 1.87 -1.23
N ASN A 194 -13.38 2.94 -0.56
CA ASN A 194 -12.48 3.97 -0.07
C ASN A 194 -11.55 3.29 0.95
N GLU A 195 -10.27 3.15 0.64
CA GLU A 195 -9.27 2.36 1.39
C GLU A 195 -9.02 2.80 2.85
N ASN A 196 -9.78 3.78 3.36
CA ASN A 196 -9.71 4.28 4.73
C ASN A 196 -10.33 3.34 5.78
N LEU A 197 -10.84 2.17 5.38
CA LEU A 197 -11.36 1.15 6.31
C LEU A 197 -10.27 0.15 6.77
N TYR A 198 -9.08 0.17 6.16
CA TYR A 198 -8.04 -0.83 6.40
C TYR A 198 -6.93 -0.37 7.37
N TYR A 199 -6.91 0.93 7.71
CA TYR A 199 -5.83 1.60 8.44
C TYR A 199 -6.41 2.60 9.46
#